data_AF-A0AAV4HRY0-F1
#
_entry.id   AF-A0AAV4HRY0-F1
#
_cell.length_a   1.000
_cell.length_b   1.000
_cell.length_c   1.000
_cell.angle_alpha   90.00
_cell.angle_beta   90.00
_cell.angle_gamma   90.00
#
_symmetry.space_group_name_H-M   'P 1'
#
loop_
_entity.id
_entity.type
_entity.pdbx_description
1 polymer ?
#
loop_
_entity_poly.entity_id
_entity_poly.type
_entity_poly.pdbx_seq_one_letter_code
_entity_poly.pdbx_strand_id
1 'polypeptide(L)'
;MLNWCCTSFETAVDIGVTLPQFVCLAKCNGLHPLAVYGSDVASLNLLRDEVKRVTSSDDVVFIVSYSRKTSGQLGDGHFSPIAGYHEGRDLVLMLDIARFKYPPYWMKLETMLESMKPLDSVTGKSRGFVVLSVEKEKVQSPYFEPSSGMYEIMNLKRGRTSPELLDINRNIKVSKSNGYDEKSTVMNGSTGEFREPCCISVAKNFD
;
A
#
# COMPACT_ATOMS: atom_id res chain seq x y z
N MET A 1 -23.99 -10.83 -10.05
CA MET A 1 -23.97 -10.53 -8.60
C MET A 1 -22.51 -10.38 -8.20
N LEU A 2 -22.09 -9.19 -7.80
CA LEU A 2 -20.78 -8.99 -7.16
C LEU A 2 -20.85 -9.70 -5.80
N ASN A 3 -20.29 -10.89 -5.71
CA ASN A 3 -20.22 -11.64 -4.46
C ASN A 3 -19.44 -10.83 -3.41
N TRP A 4 -19.91 -10.86 -2.16
CA TRP A 4 -19.33 -10.28 -0.93
C TRP A 4 -17.86 -10.69 -0.72
N CYS A 5 -16.93 -10.10 -1.47
CA CYS A 5 -15.52 -10.36 -1.27
C CYS A 5 -14.92 -9.27 -0.36
N CYS A 6 -14.40 -9.68 0.80
CA CYS A 6 -13.54 -8.91 1.70
C CYS A 6 -14.16 -7.72 2.46
N THR A 7 -15.13 -7.03 1.88
CA THR A 7 -15.90 -5.96 2.52
C THR A 7 -17.26 -5.82 1.84
N SER A 8 -18.29 -5.41 2.59
CA SER A 8 -19.56 -5.04 1.97
C SER A 8 -19.47 -3.66 1.33
N PHE A 9 -20.41 -3.38 0.42
CA PHE A 9 -20.52 -2.07 -0.20
C PHE A 9 -20.84 -0.98 0.84
N GLU A 10 -21.74 -1.29 1.78
CA GLU A 10 -22.16 -0.37 2.83
C GLU A 10 -20.98 0.03 3.73
N THR A 11 -20.16 -0.95 4.14
CA THR A 11 -18.93 -0.68 4.90
C THR A 11 -17.95 0.16 4.10
N ALA A 12 -17.76 -0.15 2.81
CA ALA A 12 -16.83 0.60 1.96
C ALA A 12 -17.28 2.05 1.74
N VAL A 13 -18.60 2.31 1.67
CA VAL A 13 -19.16 3.66 1.56
C VAL A 13 -18.99 4.45 2.85
N ASP A 14 -19.25 3.81 4.00
CA ASP A 14 -19.28 4.50 5.30
C ASP A 14 -17.88 4.82 5.82
N ILE A 15 -16.98 3.83 5.81
CA ILE A 15 -15.66 3.95 6.44
C ILE A 15 -14.48 3.79 5.48
N GLY A 16 -14.76 3.58 4.19
CA GLY A 16 -13.73 3.35 3.17
C GLY A 16 -13.19 1.92 3.18
N VAL A 17 -12.02 1.74 2.56
CA VAL A 17 -11.32 0.45 2.47
C VAL A 17 -9.92 0.56 3.03
N THR A 18 -9.53 -0.41 3.84
CA THR A 18 -8.16 -0.53 4.36
C THR A 18 -7.24 -1.17 3.32
N LEU A 19 -5.92 -1.02 3.47
CA LEU A 19 -4.94 -1.65 2.56
C LEU A 19 -5.12 -3.18 2.43
N PRO A 20 -5.35 -3.95 3.52
CA PRO A 20 -5.65 -5.39 3.40
C PRO A 20 -6.94 -5.68 2.65
N GLN A 21 -7.99 -4.89 2.86
CA GLN A 21 -9.25 -5.05 2.11
C GLN A 21 -9.06 -4.74 0.63
N PHE A 22 -8.30 -3.69 0.29
CA PHE A 22 -7.95 -3.36 -1.09
C PHE A 22 -7.22 -4.51 -1.79
N VAL A 23 -6.21 -5.09 -1.12
CA VAL A 23 -5.48 -6.26 -1.63
C VAL A 23 -6.41 -7.45 -1.85
N CYS A 24 -7.31 -7.70 -0.91
CA CYS A 24 -8.26 -8.80 -1.01
C CYS A 24 -9.24 -8.57 -2.17
N LEU A 25 -9.81 -7.37 -2.30
CA LEU A 25 -10.66 -6.97 -3.43
C LEU A 25 -9.95 -7.14 -4.78
N ALA A 26 -8.68 -6.72 -4.89
CA ALA A 26 -7.90 -6.89 -6.11
C ALA A 26 -7.80 -8.37 -6.52
N LYS A 27 -7.50 -9.27 -5.57
CA LYS A 27 -7.46 -10.73 -5.81
C LYS A 27 -8.81 -11.27 -6.27
N CYS A 28 -9.89 -10.85 -5.61
CA CYS A 28 -11.24 -11.31 -5.98
C CYS A 28 -11.65 -10.89 -7.40
N ASN A 29 -10.98 -9.88 -7.96
CA ASN A 29 -11.20 -9.39 -9.31
C ASN A 29 -10.12 -9.86 -10.32
N GLY A 30 -9.40 -10.95 -10.01
CA GLY A 30 -8.46 -11.60 -10.94
C GLY A 30 -7.12 -10.86 -11.12
N LEU A 31 -6.77 -9.98 -10.20
CA LEU A 31 -5.48 -9.30 -10.18
C LEU A 31 -4.53 -9.99 -9.20
N HIS A 32 -3.23 -9.85 -9.47
CA HIS A 32 -2.15 -10.22 -8.57
C HIS A 32 -1.58 -8.97 -7.88
N PRO A 33 -2.03 -8.64 -6.65
CA PRO A 33 -1.51 -7.52 -5.87
C PRO A 33 -0.25 -7.90 -5.10
N LEU A 34 0.79 -7.09 -5.26
CA LEU A 34 1.95 -7.07 -4.38
C LEU A 34 1.90 -5.82 -3.49
N ALA A 35 1.60 -6.01 -2.21
CA ALA A 35 1.48 -4.91 -1.25
C ALA A 35 2.72 -4.80 -0.37
N VAL A 36 3.15 -3.56 -0.12
CA VAL A 36 4.26 -3.22 0.77
C VAL A 36 3.79 -2.11 1.71
N TYR A 37 3.96 -2.31 3.01
CA TYR A 37 3.66 -1.30 4.01
C TYR A 37 4.73 -0.20 3.99
N GLY A 38 4.34 1.05 4.26
CA GLY A 38 5.24 2.20 4.25
C GLY A 38 6.37 2.08 5.29
N SER A 39 6.09 1.42 6.42
CA SER A 39 7.09 1.07 7.43
C SER A 39 8.11 0.03 6.96
N ASP A 40 7.76 -0.76 5.95
CA ASP A 40 8.57 -1.88 5.45
C ASP A 40 9.39 -1.48 4.21
N VAL A 41 9.28 -0.23 3.75
CA VAL A 41 10.08 0.30 2.64
C VAL A 41 11.51 0.51 3.12
N ALA A 42 12.42 -0.34 2.65
CA ALA A 42 13.82 -0.37 3.13
C ALA A 42 14.62 0.90 2.78
N SER A 43 14.38 1.54 1.63
CA SER A 43 15.01 2.81 1.28
C SER A 43 14.24 3.61 0.24
N LEU A 44 14.46 4.92 0.21
CA LEU A 44 13.93 5.81 -0.82
C LEU A 44 14.44 5.45 -2.23
N ASN A 45 15.66 4.91 -2.34
CA ASN A 45 16.23 4.49 -3.62
C ASN A 45 15.50 3.29 -4.22
N LEU A 46 15.22 2.27 -3.40
CA LEU A 46 14.43 1.12 -3.86
C LEU A 46 13.02 1.52 -4.28
N LEU A 47 12.39 2.45 -3.55
CA LEU A 47 11.09 3.00 -3.93
C LEU A 47 11.17 3.75 -5.27
N ARG A 48 12.25 4.52 -5.50
CA ARG A 48 12.46 5.25 -6.76
C ARG A 48 12.62 4.30 -7.93
N ASP A 49 13.42 3.26 -7.78
CA ASP A 49 13.65 2.25 -8.81
C ASP A 49 12.35 1.54 -9.17
N GLU A 50 11.52 1.22 -8.16
CA GLU A 50 10.21 0.61 -8.38
C GLU A 50 9.25 1.57 -9.10
N VAL A 51 9.19 2.83 -8.70
CA VAL A 51 8.37 3.86 -9.36
C VAL A 51 8.79 4.08 -10.82
N LYS A 52 10.10 4.12 -11.10
CA LYS A 52 10.63 4.21 -12.47
C LYS A 52 10.19 3.00 -13.30
N ARG A 53 10.34 1.80 -12.74
CA ARG A 53 9.97 0.54 -13.39
C ARG A 53 8.49 0.49 -13.75
N VAL A 54 7.60 0.75 -12.78
CA VAL A 54 6.14 0.66 -13.00
C VAL A 54 5.62 1.75 -13.92
N THR A 55 6.14 2.99 -13.83
CA THR A 55 5.69 4.09 -14.70
C THR A 55 6.21 4.01 -16.13
N SER A 56 7.13 3.08 -16.39
CA SER A 56 7.62 2.75 -17.73
C SER A 56 7.00 1.47 -18.30
N SER A 57 6.05 0.86 -17.59
CA SER A 57 5.40 -0.41 -17.96
C SER A 57 3.93 -0.20 -18.29
N ASP A 58 3.39 -1.02 -19.19
CA ASP A 58 1.97 -1.02 -19.60
C ASP A 58 1.15 -2.16 -18.99
N ASP A 59 1.78 -3.07 -18.25
CA ASP A 59 1.20 -4.29 -17.69
C ASP A 59 0.99 -4.27 -16.16
N VAL A 60 1.43 -3.20 -15.50
CA VAL A 60 1.29 -3.01 -14.06
C VAL A 60 0.76 -1.63 -13.69
N VAL A 61 0.08 -1.55 -12.55
CA VAL A 61 -0.43 -0.29 -11.99
C VAL A 61 0.08 -0.14 -10.57
N PHE A 62 0.68 1.01 -10.26
CA PHE A 62 1.14 1.32 -8.91
C PHE A 62 0.09 2.17 -8.20
N ILE A 63 -0.48 1.66 -7.12
CA ILE A 63 -1.47 2.34 -6.28
C ILE A 63 -0.82 2.67 -4.94
N VAL A 64 -0.85 3.94 -4.54
CA VAL A 64 -0.39 4.35 -3.21
C VAL A 64 -1.57 4.52 -2.26
N SER A 65 -1.44 4.01 -1.04
CA SER A 65 -2.25 4.27 0.13
C SER A 65 -1.49 5.23 1.04
N TYR A 66 -1.99 6.45 1.25
CA TYR A 66 -1.26 7.48 1.97
C TYR A 66 -2.13 8.36 2.87
N SER A 67 -1.49 9.08 3.79
CA SER A 67 -2.14 10.12 4.59
C SER A 67 -2.00 11.47 3.89
N ARG A 68 -3.14 12.08 3.55
CA ARG A 68 -3.21 13.45 3.02
C ARG A 68 -2.62 14.49 3.97
N LYS A 69 -2.73 14.26 5.29
CA LYS A 69 -2.20 15.15 6.33
C LYS A 69 -0.71 15.41 6.16
N THR A 70 0.07 14.37 5.84
CA THR A 70 1.53 14.50 5.61
C THR A 70 1.85 15.42 4.44
N SER A 71 0.95 15.52 3.45
CA SER A 71 1.10 16.40 2.28
C SER A 71 0.42 17.77 2.44
N GLY A 72 -0.07 18.11 3.65
CA GLY A 72 -0.80 19.36 3.89
C GLY A 72 -2.18 19.44 3.21
N GLN A 73 -2.72 18.29 2.79
CA GLN A 73 -4.04 18.21 2.17
C GLN A 73 -5.12 17.94 3.20
N LEU A 74 -6.35 18.35 2.88
CA LEU A 74 -7.51 18.13 3.73
C LEU A 74 -7.93 16.66 3.69
N GLY A 75 -8.31 16.12 4.84
CA GLY A 75 -8.65 14.70 5.01
C GLY A 75 -7.43 13.87 5.42
N ASP A 76 -7.59 12.55 5.46
CA ASP A 76 -6.55 11.64 5.91
C ASP A 76 -6.27 10.50 4.91
N GLY A 77 -6.65 9.26 5.23
CA GLY A 77 -6.39 8.10 4.38
C GLY A 77 -6.96 8.27 2.98
N HIS A 78 -6.14 8.01 1.97
CA HIS A 78 -6.52 8.11 0.56
C HIS A 78 -5.75 7.13 -0.31
N PHE A 79 -6.35 6.74 -1.43
CA PHE A 79 -5.71 5.91 -2.46
C PHE A 79 -5.64 6.68 -3.78
N SER A 80 -4.51 6.61 -4.47
CA SER A 80 -4.34 7.17 -5.81
C SER A 80 -3.41 6.31 -6.66
N PRO A 81 -3.67 6.14 -7.96
CA PRO A 81 -2.67 5.62 -8.89
C PRO A 81 -1.50 6.60 -9.09
N ILE A 82 -0.32 6.04 -9.32
CA ILE A 82 0.87 6.74 -9.79
C ILE A 82 0.97 6.56 -11.30
N ALA A 83 1.02 7.66 -12.05
CA ALA A 83 0.97 7.63 -13.52
C ALA A 83 2.23 8.13 -14.22
N GLY A 84 3.23 8.58 -13.46
CA GLY A 84 4.44 9.11 -14.05
C GLY A 84 5.48 9.45 -13.01
N TYR A 85 6.73 9.49 -13.46
CA TYR A 85 7.88 9.85 -12.66
C TYR A 85 8.70 10.91 -13.39
N HIS A 86 9.08 11.97 -12.69
CA HIS A 86 9.91 13.04 -13.20
C HIS A 86 11.28 13.00 -12.52
N GLU A 87 12.25 12.39 -13.19
CA GLU A 87 13.59 12.15 -12.64
C GLU A 87 14.32 13.43 -12.20
N GLY A 88 14.34 14.47 -13.03
CA GLY A 88 15.09 15.70 -12.73
C GLY A 88 14.61 16.49 -11.50
N ARG A 89 13.45 16.15 -10.93
CA ARG A 89 12.89 16.81 -9.74
C ARG A 89 12.44 15.81 -8.66
N ASP A 90 12.68 14.51 -8.89
CA ASP A 90 12.22 13.41 -8.04
C ASP A 90 10.73 13.49 -7.67
N LEU A 91 9.87 13.69 -8.67
CA LEU A 91 8.42 13.83 -8.48
C LEU A 91 7.65 12.64 -9.04
N VAL A 92 6.55 12.29 -8.38
CA VAL A 92 5.56 11.32 -8.84
C VAL A 92 4.26 12.03 -9.21
N LEU A 93 3.64 11.59 -10.32
CA LEU A 93 2.34 12.09 -10.75
C LEU A 93 1.23 11.30 -10.05
N MET A 94 0.55 11.96 -9.12
CA MET A 94 -0.59 11.44 -8.36
C MET A 94 -1.87 11.66 -9.16
N LEU A 95 -2.57 10.59 -9.55
CA LEU A 95 -3.90 10.67 -10.15
C LEU A 95 -4.97 10.65 -9.06
N ASP A 96 -5.19 11.79 -8.40
CA ASP A 96 -6.16 11.88 -7.31
C ASP A 96 -7.58 11.51 -7.76
N ILE A 97 -8.12 10.42 -7.20
CA ILE A 97 -9.47 9.94 -7.54
C ILE A 97 -10.59 10.81 -6.95
N ALA A 98 -10.30 11.64 -5.94
CA ALA A 98 -11.23 12.63 -5.40
C ALA A 98 -11.18 13.92 -6.25
N ARG A 99 -11.54 13.79 -7.53
CA ARG A 99 -11.44 14.88 -8.53
C ARG A 99 -12.24 16.13 -8.19
N PHE A 100 -13.25 16.01 -7.32
CA PHE A 100 -14.01 17.14 -6.79
C PHE A 100 -13.19 18.03 -5.84
N LYS A 101 -12.04 17.54 -5.35
CA LYS A 101 -11.23 18.18 -4.32
C LYS A 101 -9.86 18.60 -4.82
N TYR A 102 -9.19 17.74 -5.59
CA TYR A 102 -7.86 18.00 -6.12
C TYR A 102 -7.73 17.47 -7.56
N PRO A 103 -7.10 18.23 -8.47
CA PRO A 103 -6.70 17.71 -9.78
C PRO A 103 -5.52 16.74 -9.64
N PRO A 104 -5.14 16.00 -10.69
CA PRO A 104 -3.84 15.33 -10.72
C PRO A 104 -2.70 16.31 -10.40
N TYR A 105 -1.73 15.87 -9.59
CA TYR A 105 -0.67 16.75 -9.10
C TYR A 105 0.65 16.01 -8.94
N TRP A 106 1.75 16.76 -8.92
CA TRP A 106 3.08 16.23 -8.68
C TRP A 106 3.42 16.29 -7.19
N MET A 107 3.90 15.18 -6.63
CA MET A 107 4.38 15.08 -5.25
C MET A 107 5.85 14.66 -5.24
N LYS A 108 6.66 15.18 -4.31
CA LYS A 108 8.01 14.66 -4.10
C LYS A 108 7.96 13.19 -3.69
N LEU A 109 8.85 12.36 -4.23
CA LEU A 109 8.92 10.93 -3.90
C LEU A 109 9.13 10.70 -2.40
N GLU A 110 9.99 11.51 -1.77
CA GLU A 110 10.21 11.48 -0.33
C GLU A 110 8.92 11.78 0.46
N THR A 111 8.17 12.81 0.06
CA THR A 111 6.87 13.11 0.68
C THR A 111 5.87 11.97 0.51
N MET A 112 5.87 11.29 -0.65
CA MET A 112 5.06 10.10 -0.85
C MET A 112 5.45 9.00 0.15
N LEU A 113 6.74 8.72 0.33
CA LEU A 113 7.23 7.76 1.31
C LEU A 113 6.78 8.12 2.74
N GLU A 114 7.02 9.35 3.16
CA GLU A 114 6.60 9.81 4.50
C GLU A 114 5.08 9.74 4.68
N SER A 115 4.30 9.97 3.63
CA SER A 115 2.83 9.87 3.69
C SER A 115 2.31 8.43 3.82
N MET A 116 3.13 7.41 3.52
CA MET A 116 2.78 6.01 3.71
C MET A 116 3.04 5.50 5.13
N LYS A 117 3.89 6.17 5.92
CA LYS A 117 4.30 5.71 7.26
C LYS A 117 3.25 5.87 8.37
N PRO A 118 2.43 6.94 8.40
CA PRO A 118 1.42 7.10 9.45
C PRO A 118 0.48 5.90 9.52
N LEU A 119 0.10 5.52 10.73
CA LEU A 119 -0.79 4.39 10.96
C LEU A 119 -2.20 4.71 10.45
N ASP A 120 -2.84 3.69 9.87
CA ASP A 120 -4.28 3.65 9.64
C ASP A 120 -4.96 3.29 10.96
N SER A 121 -5.87 4.16 11.43
CA SER A 121 -6.57 3.99 12.71
C SER A 121 -7.42 2.73 12.77
N VAL A 122 -7.87 2.19 11.64
CA VAL A 122 -8.68 0.97 11.58
C VAL A 122 -7.81 -0.27 11.77
N THR A 123 -6.62 -0.30 11.18
CA THR A 123 -5.77 -1.51 11.16
C THR A 123 -4.62 -1.48 12.17
N GLY A 124 -4.28 -0.30 12.69
CA GLY A 124 -3.09 -0.10 13.52
C GLY A 124 -1.76 -0.31 12.78
N LYS A 125 -1.78 -0.49 11.46
CA LYS A 125 -0.59 -0.65 10.62
C LYS A 125 -0.33 0.61 9.82
N SER A 126 0.91 0.79 9.37
CA SER A 126 1.23 1.85 8.42
C SER A 126 0.41 1.66 7.13
N ARG A 127 0.33 2.71 6.32
CA ARG A 127 -0.23 2.62 4.97
C ARG A 127 0.82 2.01 4.05
N GLY A 128 0.88 2.35 2.76
CA GLY A 128 1.83 1.68 1.86
C GLY A 128 1.47 1.83 0.40
N PHE A 129 1.92 0.89 -0.42
CA PHE A 129 1.55 0.82 -1.83
C PHE A 129 1.21 -0.62 -2.24
N VAL A 130 0.52 -0.72 -3.38
CA VAL A 130 0.21 -1.98 -4.05
C VAL A 130 0.59 -1.86 -5.52
N VAL A 131 1.38 -2.80 -6.01
CA VAL A 131 1.58 -3.00 -7.44
C VAL A 131 0.61 -4.06 -7.91
N LEU A 132 -0.27 -3.69 -8.82
CA LEU A 132 -1.26 -4.56 -9.43
C LEU A 132 -0.76 -5.04 -10.77
N SER A 133 -0.93 -6.33 -11.03
CA SER A 133 -0.72 -6.96 -12.34
C SER A 133 -1.87 -7.92 -12.62
N VAL A 134 -2.06 -8.31 -13.88
CA VAL A 134 -3.01 -9.39 -14.20
C VAL A 134 -2.46 -10.71 -13.66
N GLU A 135 -3.32 -11.52 -13.02
CA GLU A 135 -2.91 -12.84 -12.58
C GLU A 135 -2.61 -13.74 -13.81
N LYS A 136 -1.43 -14.36 -13.83
CA LYS A 136 -0.99 -15.22 -14.94
C LYS A 136 -1.64 -16.61 -14.79
N GLU A 137 -2.87 -16.72 -15.31
CA GLU A 137 -3.74 -17.92 -15.46
C GLU A 137 -4.46 -18.42 -14.19
N LYS A 138 -5.78 -18.67 -14.17
CA LYS A 138 -6.68 -19.24 -15.20
C LYS A 138 -7.77 -18.27 -15.69
N VAL A 139 -7.71 -17.85 -16.96
CA VAL A 139 -8.92 -17.44 -17.68
C VAL A 139 -9.49 -18.69 -18.36
N GLN A 140 -10.32 -19.46 -17.64
CA GLN A 140 -11.38 -20.21 -18.30
C GLN A 140 -12.62 -19.32 -18.23
N SER A 141 -12.83 -18.52 -19.28
CA SER A 141 -14.14 -17.90 -19.50
C SER A 141 -15.01 -18.93 -20.23
N PRO A 142 -16.08 -19.48 -19.63
CA PRO A 142 -17.01 -20.34 -20.35
C PRO A 142 -17.93 -19.57 -21.31
N TYR A 143 -17.79 -18.24 -21.40
CA TYR A 143 -18.73 -17.37 -22.13
C TYR A 143 -18.10 -16.57 -23.28
N PHE A 144 -16.79 -16.75 -23.55
CA PHE A 144 -16.15 -16.06 -24.65
C PHE A 144 -15.04 -16.93 -25.25
N GLU A 145 -15.35 -17.58 -26.38
CA GLU A 145 -14.37 -18.18 -27.29
C GLU A 145 -13.95 -17.07 -28.26
N PRO A 146 -12.78 -16.43 -28.09
CA PRO A 146 -12.32 -15.44 -29.04
C PRO A 146 -11.96 -16.14 -30.35
N SER A 147 -12.42 -15.61 -31.49
CA SER A 147 -11.96 -16.08 -32.81
C SER A 147 -10.43 -16.06 -32.88
N SER A 148 -9.82 -17.00 -33.62
CA SER A 148 -8.37 -17.24 -33.70
C SER A 148 -7.50 -15.98 -33.88
N GLY A 149 -8.01 -14.89 -34.47
CA GLY A 149 -7.27 -13.63 -34.65
C GLY A 149 -7.21 -12.73 -33.41
N MET A 150 -8.08 -12.93 -32.41
CA MET A 150 -8.12 -12.11 -31.19
C MET A 150 -7.03 -12.52 -30.18
N TYR A 151 -6.62 -13.79 -30.19
CA TYR A 151 -5.52 -14.27 -29.36
C TYR A 151 -4.20 -13.56 -29.67
N GLU A 152 -3.97 -13.22 -30.93
CA GLU A 152 -2.75 -12.52 -31.37
C GLU A 152 -2.73 -11.06 -30.89
N ILE A 153 -3.89 -10.41 -30.83
CA ILE A 153 -4.06 -9.04 -30.29
C ILE A 153 -3.90 -9.02 -28.76
N MET A 154 -4.40 -10.04 -28.05
CA MET A 154 -4.24 -10.20 -26.58
C MET A 154 -2.85 -10.72 -26.16
N ASN A 155 -1.97 -11.03 -27.12
CA ASN A 155 -0.61 -11.50 -26.87
C ASN A 155 0.46 -10.39 -26.97
N LEU A 156 0.06 -9.14 -27.19
CA LEU A 156 1.01 -8.03 -27.24
C LEU A 156 1.50 -7.69 -25.82
N LYS A 157 2.69 -8.21 -25.50
CA LYS A 157 3.60 -7.82 -24.41
C LYS A 157 3.17 -8.14 -22.97
N ARG A 158 2.98 -9.43 -22.68
CA ARG A 158 2.89 -9.94 -21.30
C ARG A 158 4.24 -9.80 -20.58
N GLY A 159 4.42 -8.74 -19.79
CA GLY A 159 5.64 -8.50 -19.03
C GLY A 159 5.85 -9.46 -17.86
N ARG A 160 7.11 -9.72 -17.53
CA ARG A 160 7.53 -10.47 -16.32
C ARG A 160 7.61 -9.48 -15.16
N THR A 161 6.95 -9.80 -14.05
CA THR A 161 7.36 -9.26 -12.74
C THR A 161 8.85 -9.55 -12.56
N SER A 162 9.66 -8.58 -12.14
CA SER A 162 11.08 -8.84 -11.91
C SER A 162 11.22 -9.95 -10.86
N PRO A 163 12.15 -10.92 -11.05
CA PRO A 163 12.42 -11.96 -10.07
C PRO A 163 12.73 -11.39 -8.67
N GLU A 164 13.27 -10.17 -8.60
CA GLU A 164 13.58 -9.47 -7.35
C GLU A 164 12.36 -9.22 -6.47
N LEU A 165 11.15 -9.06 -7.02
CA LEU A 165 9.91 -8.93 -6.22
C LEU A 165 9.47 -10.26 -5.59
N LEU A 166 9.81 -11.41 -6.21
CA LEU A 166 9.66 -12.71 -5.56
C LEU A 166 10.66 -12.88 -4.41
N ASP A 167 11.83 -12.23 -4.52
CA ASP A 167 12.88 -12.26 -3.49
C ASP A 167 12.65 -11.27 -2.34
N ILE A 168 11.94 -10.16 -2.53
CA ILE A 168 11.50 -9.30 -1.40
C ILE A 168 10.67 -10.11 -0.40
N ASN A 169 9.79 -10.98 -0.90
CA ASN A 169 8.97 -11.84 -0.05
C ASN A 169 9.81 -12.91 0.71
N ARG A 170 11.00 -13.28 0.20
CA ARG A 170 11.98 -14.12 0.91
C ARG A 170 12.80 -13.32 1.92
N ASN A 171 13.28 -12.13 1.55
CA ASN A 171 14.09 -11.29 2.43
C ASN A 171 13.30 -10.75 3.64
N ILE A 172 11.97 -10.57 3.50
CA ILE A 172 11.07 -10.26 4.62
C ILE A 172 10.85 -11.47 5.55
N LYS A 173 10.94 -12.71 5.04
CA LYS A 173 10.88 -13.91 5.89
C LYS A 173 12.20 -14.17 6.63
N VAL A 174 13.33 -13.94 5.97
CA VAL A 174 14.68 -14.15 6.55
C VAL A 174 14.97 -13.16 7.68
N SER A 175 14.48 -11.91 7.58
CA SER A 175 14.64 -10.92 8.65
C SER A 175 13.81 -11.20 9.91
N LYS A 176 12.75 -12.01 9.81
CA LYS A 176 11.93 -12.43 10.96
C LYS A 176 12.42 -13.72 11.65
N SER A 177 13.28 -14.52 11.01
CA SER A 177 13.78 -15.79 11.58
C SER A 177 15.08 -15.66 12.38
N ASN A 178 15.79 -14.52 12.33
CA ASN A 178 17.12 -14.37 12.93
C ASN A 178 17.14 -13.57 14.25
N GLY A 179 16.07 -13.63 15.03
CA GLY A 179 15.93 -12.82 16.25
C GLY A 179 15.37 -13.57 17.44
N TYR A 180 15.86 -14.78 17.74
CA TYR A 180 15.67 -15.42 19.04
C TYR A 180 16.96 -16.18 19.40
N ASP A 181 17.80 -15.55 20.22
CA ASP A 181 18.84 -16.23 21.00
C ASP A 181 18.39 -16.22 22.47
N GLU A 182 18.15 -17.41 23.00
CA GLU A 182 18.10 -17.67 24.44
C GLU A 182 19.45 -17.31 25.07
N LYS A 183 19.42 -16.55 26.17
CA LYS A 183 20.30 -16.80 27.32
C LYS A 183 19.73 -16.16 28.58
N SER A 184 19.28 -17.03 29.48
CA SER A 184 19.03 -16.80 30.89
C SER A 184 20.31 -16.39 31.64
N THR A 185 20.23 -15.44 32.58
CA THR A 185 20.90 -15.51 33.91
C THR A 185 20.20 -14.56 34.89
N VAL A 186 20.16 -15.01 36.14
CA VAL A 186 19.29 -14.69 37.27
C VAL A 186 19.93 -13.62 38.19
N MET A 187 19.13 -12.73 38.82
CA MET A 187 19.01 -12.55 40.30
C MET A 187 18.64 -11.11 40.78
N ASN A 188 17.52 -11.09 41.51
CA ASN A 188 17.19 -10.38 42.77
C ASN A 188 17.07 -8.84 42.86
N GLY A 189 15.93 -8.40 43.42
CA GLY A 189 15.91 -7.27 44.37
C GLY A 189 14.66 -6.38 44.43
N SER A 190 13.76 -6.69 45.36
CA SER A 190 12.99 -5.75 46.23
C SER A 190 11.96 -4.74 45.68
N THR A 191 10.69 -5.02 46.01
CA THR A 191 9.66 -4.19 46.69
C THR A 191 9.29 -2.76 46.24
N GLY A 192 7.97 -2.54 46.09
CA GLY A 192 7.25 -1.25 46.14
C GLY A 192 6.88 -0.73 44.75
N GLU A 193 5.71 -0.16 44.45
CA GLU A 193 4.51 0.22 45.20
C GLU A 193 3.44 0.55 44.12
N PHE A 194 2.19 0.15 44.33
CA PHE A 194 1.05 0.40 43.44
C PHE A 194 0.68 1.90 43.43
N ARG A 195 0.67 2.60 42.29
CA ARG A 195 -0.21 3.78 41.99
C ARG A 195 -0.36 4.06 40.49
N GLU A 196 -1.58 3.99 39.97
CA GLU A 196 -2.14 4.87 38.93
C GLU A 196 -2.89 6.04 39.62
N PRO A 197 -3.40 7.09 38.94
CA PRO A 197 -3.13 7.62 37.59
C PRO A 197 -2.77 9.13 37.64
N CYS A 198 -2.33 9.73 36.53
CA CYS A 198 -2.26 11.20 36.41
C CYS A 198 -3.09 11.68 35.21
N CYS A 199 -4.32 12.08 35.51
CA CYS A 199 -5.07 13.08 34.76
C CYS A 199 -4.42 14.45 35.01
N ILE A 200 -4.12 15.20 33.96
CA ILE A 200 -4.02 16.66 34.03
C ILE A 200 -5.12 17.23 33.14
N SER A 201 -6.13 17.76 33.80
CA SER A 201 -7.04 18.78 33.29
C SER A 201 -6.54 20.18 33.70
N VAL A 202 -7.17 21.20 33.10
CA VAL A 202 -7.10 22.66 33.36
C VAL A 202 -6.08 23.37 32.43
N ALA A 203 -6.43 24.38 31.61
CA ALA A 203 -7.42 25.44 31.79
C ALA A 203 -8.09 25.89 30.47
N LYS A 204 -9.39 26.23 30.58
CA LYS A 204 -10.09 27.20 29.74
C LYS A 204 -9.72 28.61 30.19
N ASN A 205 -9.59 29.58 29.27
CA ASN A 205 -10.40 30.83 29.22
C ASN A 205 -9.76 31.99 28.42
N PHE A 206 -10.63 32.65 27.62
CA PHE A 206 -10.61 34.00 27.00
C PHE A 206 -9.49 34.30 25.97
N ASP A 207 -9.73 34.83 24.76
CA ASP A 207 -10.84 35.65 24.20
C ASP A 207 -11.46 35.08 22.91
#